data_AF-A0A6P0L5G5-F1
#
_entry.id   AF-A0A6P0L5G5-F1
#
_cell.length_a   1.000
_cell.length_b   1.000
_cell.length_c   1.000
_cell.angle_alpha   90.00
_cell.angle_beta   90.00
_cell.angle_gamma   90.00
#
_symmetry.space_group_name_H-M   'P 1'
#
loop_
_entity.id
_entity.type
_entity.pdbx_description
1 polymer ?
#
loop_
_entity_poly.entity_id
_entity_poly.type
_entity_poly.pdbx_seq_one_letter_code
_entity_poly.pdbx_strand_id
1 'polypeptide(L)'
;MNKEELLVNSFQAVFEKINQEGIKESVDKKGIDQFISDCASLAAITGAATGFTGFTIMIVGFPADVINNVFQQFRVTLGVIYDKKGVYKVSFSEFMTIVGVSVGVEVGANLTKAVMSSIANKILIRLFASSPGKAVPFVGAFIGGSINYGFIKAIGAAVKKIDMSSIVFDQNSPQNDSNDQQPRDLK
;
A
#
# COMPACT_ATOMS: atom_id res chain seq x y z
N MET A 1 -19.86 17.62 3.75
CA MET A 1 -18.94 16.52 3.42
C MET A 1 -19.12 15.41 4.43
N ASN A 2 -19.45 14.19 3.99
CA ASN A 2 -19.59 13.03 4.89
C ASN A 2 -18.20 12.53 5.33
N LYS A 3 -18.07 11.96 6.54
CA LYS A 3 -16.80 11.44 7.08
C LYS A 3 -16.16 10.39 6.17
N GLU A 4 -16.99 9.60 5.50
CA GLU A 4 -16.58 8.56 4.56
C GLU A 4 -15.92 9.14 3.29
N GLU A 5 -16.42 10.27 2.80
CA GLU A 5 -15.88 10.95 1.63
C GLU A 5 -14.56 11.66 1.97
N LEU A 6 -14.47 12.24 3.17
CA LEU A 6 -13.22 12.79 3.69
C LEU A 6 -12.12 11.72 3.77
N LEU A 7 -12.45 10.51 4.22
CA LEU A 7 -11.47 9.42 4.34
C LEU A 7 -10.96 8.94 2.98
N VAL A 8 -11.87 8.74 2.01
CA VAL A 8 -11.49 8.34 0.64
C VAL A 8 -10.62 9.41 -0.01
N ASN A 9 -11.01 10.69 0.11
CA ASN A 9 -10.22 11.81 -0.41
C ASN A 9 -8.84 11.90 0.24
N SER A 10 -8.74 11.61 1.54
CA SER A 10 -7.46 11.58 2.25
C SER A 10 -6.57 10.45 1.73
N PHE A 11 -7.13 9.26 1.48
CA PHE A 11 -6.40 8.13 0.91
C PHE A 11 -5.95 8.44 -0.52
N GLN A 12 -6.80 9.06 -1.32
CA GLN A 12 -6.45 9.52 -2.65
C GLN A 12 -5.30 10.54 -2.60
N ALA A 13 -5.37 11.52 -1.71
CA ALA A 13 -4.29 12.51 -1.54
C ALA A 13 -2.96 11.85 -1.13
N VAL A 14 -2.98 10.83 -0.26
CA VAL A 14 -1.79 10.03 0.06
C VAL A 14 -1.26 9.32 -1.17
N PHE A 15 -2.14 8.66 -1.92
CA PHE A 15 -1.79 7.90 -3.12
C PHE A 15 -1.14 8.77 -4.19
N GLU A 16 -1.71 9.93 -4.49
CA GLU A 16 -1.22 10.87 -5.51
C GLU A 16 0.18 11.43 -5.20
N LYS A 17 0.59 11.39 -3.93
CA LYS A 17 1.93 11.82 -3.51
C LYS A 17 2.97 10.71 -3.57
N ILE A 18 2.58 9.46 -3.84
CA ILE A 18 3.53 8.36 -3.92
C ILE A 18 4.27 8.43 -5.26
N ASN A 19 5.60 8.52 -5.17
CA ASN A 19 6.47 8.39 -6.34
C ASN A 19 6.53 6.92 -6.79
N GLN A 20 5.67 6.54 -7.74
CA GLN A 20 5.60 5.16 -8.25
C GLN A 20 6.84 4.77 -9.08
N GLU A 21 7.49 5.73 -9.75
CA GLU A 21 8.76 5.51 -10.46
C GLU A 21 9.89 5.16 -9.47
N GLY A 22 9.99 5.89 -8.37
CA GLY A 22 10.95 5.58 -7.31
C GLY A 22 10.68 4.23 -6.61
N ILE A 23 9.42 3.76 -6.60
CA ILE A 23 9.09 2.39 -6.14
C ILE A 23 9.64 1.37 -7.13
N LYS A 24 9.35 1.55 -8.43
CA LYS A 24 9.88 0.68 -9.49
C LYS A 24 11.40 0.55 -9.39
N GLU A 25 12.11 1.68 -9.43
CA GLU A 25 13.58 1.72 -9.33
C GLU A 25 14.10 1.02 -8.08
N SER A 26 13.42 1.23 -6.95
CA SER A 26 13.77 0.60 -5.69
C SER A 26 13.60 -0.92 -5.76
N VAL A 27 12.48 -1.41 -6.29
CA VAL A 27 12.20 -2.86 -6.42
C VAL A 27 13.16 -3.50 -7.40
N ASP A 28 13.43 -2.88 -8.54
CA ASP A 28 14.39 -3.37 -9.54
C ASP A 28 15.80 -3.52 -8.96
N LYS A 29 16.23 -2.55 -8.15
CA LYS A 29 17.59 -2.52 -7.61
C LYS A 29 17.83 -3.54 -6.50
N LYS A 30 16.86 -3.78 -5.62
CA LYS A 30 17.08 -4.57 -4.37
C LYS A 30 16.15 -5.78 -4.21
N GLY A 31 15.21 -5.97 -5.12
CA GLY A 31 14.17 -6.98 -5.02
C GLY A 31 13.02 -6.60 -4.08
N ILE A 32 11.88 -7.25 -4.29
CA ILE A 32 10.62 -6.95 -3.57
C ILE A 32 10.72 -7.20 -2.06
N ASP A 33 11.43 -8.23 -1.62
CA ASP A 33 11.49 -8.59 -0.20
C ASP A 33 12.30 -7.59 0.62
N GLN A 34 13.43 -7.10 0.07
CA GLN A 34 14.20 -6.04 0.70
C GLN A 34 13.45 -4.70 0.65
N PHE A 35 12.73 -4.42 -0.44
CA PHE A 35 11.83 -3.26 -0.51
C PHE A 35 10.76 -3.26 0.59
N ILE A 36 10.09 -4.38 0.80
CA ILE A 36 9.12 -4.54 1.89
C ILE A 36 9.79 -4.33 3.25
N SER A 37 10.99 -4.88 3.46
CA SER A 37 11.72 -4.73 4.72
C SER A 37 12.12 -3.27 4.99
N ASP A 38 12.52 -2.52 3.97
CA ASP A 38 12.86 -1.10 4.12
C ASP A 38 11.61 -0.27 4.47
N CYS A 39 10.48 -0.51 3.80
CA CYS A 39 9.20 0.12 4.13
C CYS A 39 8.74 -0.22 5.56
N ALA A 40 8.89 -1.48 5.97
CA ALA A 40 8.57 -1.93 7.33
C ALA A 40 9.47 -1.26 8.38
N SER A 41 10.76 -1.07 8.07
CA SER A 41 11.71 -0.39 8.94
C SER A 41 11.37 1.11 9.08
N LEU A 42 11.02 1.77 7.98
CA LEU A 42 10.54 3.16 7.98
C LEU A 42 9.22 3.33 8.75
N ALA A 43 8.35 2.31 8.73
CA ALA A 43 7.12 2.27 9.51
C ALA A 43 7.37 2.12 11.02
N ALA A 44 8.44 1.42 11.40
CA ALA A 44 8.81 1.20 12.80
C ALA A 44 9.60 2.36 13.41
N ILE A 45 10.38 3.10 12.60
CA ILE A 45 11.25 4.20 13.06
C ILE A 45 10.47 5.52 13.21
N THR A 46 9.14 5.48 13.41
CA THR A 46 8.31 6.69 13.50
C THR A 46 8.64 7.55 14.71
N GLY A 47 9.48 8.57 14.47
CA GLY A 47 9.77 9.67 15.38
C GLY A 47 10.66 10.68 14.68
N ALA A 48 10.07 11.60 13.89
CA ALA A 48 10.63 12.89 13.42
C ALA A 48 12.04 12.96 12.77
N ALA A 49 12.84 11.89 12.71
CA ALA A 49 14.29 12.00 12.53
C ALA A 49 14.80 11.65 11.12
N THR A 50 14.03 10.98 10.26
CA THR A 50 14.57 10.48 8.97
C THR A 50 13.87 10.99 7.71
N GLY A 51 13.25 12.17 7.75
CA GLY A 51 12.80 12.85 6.51
C GLY A 51 11.29 12.86 6.27
N PHE A 52 10.47 12.84 7.33
CA PHE A 52 9.04 13.17 7.24
C PHE A 52 8.77 14.68 7.03
N THR A 53 9.80 15.47 6.70
CA THR A 53 9.70 16.92 6.43
C THR A 53 9.34 17.26 4.98
N GLY A 54 9.32 16.27 4.06
CA GLY A 54 9.04 16.49 2.64
C GLY A 54 7.58 16.29 2.18
N PHE A 55 6.72 15.68 3.00
CA PHE A 55 5.34 15.33 2.62
C PHE A 55 4.33 16.00 3.56
N THR A 56 3.72 17.08 3.09
CA THR A 56 2.72 17.92 3.78
C THR A 56 1.35 17.27 3.95
N ILE A 57 1.22 15.94 3.90
CA ILE A 57 -0.08 15.27 3.99
C ILE A 57 -0.50 15.17 5.45
N MET A 58 -0.96 16.31 6.00
CA MET A 58 -1.64 16.32 7.27
C MET A 58 -3.09 15.89 7.01
N ILE A 59 -3.37 14.59 7.11
CA ILE A 59 -4.76 14.13 7.20
C ILE A 59 -5.29 14.70 8.52
N VAL A 60 -6.14 15.72 8.45
CA VAL A 60 -6.64 16.45 9.61
C VAL A 60 -7.31 15.45 10.58
N GLY A 61 -6.78 15.38 11.80
CA GLY A 61 -7.30 14.51 12.86
C GLY A 61 -6.61 13.14 12.99
N PHE A 62 -5.62 12.82 12.15
CA PHE A 62 -4.84 11.58 12.25
C PHE A 62 -3.48 11.83 12.87
N PRO A 63 -3.00 10.95 13.78
CA PRO A 63 -1.65 11.08 14.30
C PRO A 63 -0.60 10.66 13.24
N ALA A 64 0.61 11.24 13.35
CA ALA A 64 1.64 11.15 12.31
C ALA A 64 2.13 9.71 12.04
N ASP A 65 2.12 8.86 13.06
CA ASP A 65 2.43 7.43 12.98
C ASP A 65 1.45 6.69 12.08
N VAL A 66 0.15 6.98 12.19
CA VAL A 66 -0.90 6.39 11.34
C VAL A 66 -0.69 6.83 9.89
N ILE A 67 -0.38 8.11 9.65
CA ILE A 67 -0.12 8.63 8.29
C ILE A 67 1.08 7.92 7.68
N ASN A 68 2.18 7.77 8.41
CA ASN A 68 3.36 7.04 7.93
C ASN A 68 3.03 5.57 7.62
N ASN A 69 2.26 4.90 8.49
CA ASN A 69 1.85 3.51 8.25
C ASN A 69 1.01 3.36 6.98
N VAL A 70 0.04 4.26 6.74
CA VAL A 70 -0.75 4.26 5.50
C VAL A 70 0.17 4.46 4.29
N PHE A 71 1.08 5.42 4.35
CA PHE A 71 2.02 5.71 3.26
C PHE A 71 2.91 4.49 2.95
N GLN A 72 3.53 3.86 3.95
CA GLN A 72 4.36 2.68 3.73
C GLN A 72 3.54 1.47 3.26
N GLN A 73 2.31 1.30 3.75
CA GLN A 73 1.39 0.25 3.27
C GLN A 73 1.08 0.42 1.78
N PHE A 74 0.84 1.65 1.34
CA PHE A 74 0.54 1.94 -0.06
C PHE A 74 1.77 1.67 -0.94
N ARG A 75 2.96 2.10 -0.49
CA ARG A 75 4.23 1.80 -1.17
C ARG A 75 4.47 0.31 -1.33
N VAL A 76 4.28 -0.48 -0.26
CA VAL A 76 4.41 -1.94 -0.30
C VAL A 76 3.44 -2.56 -1.29
N THR A 77 2.18 -2.15 -1.26
CA THR A 77 1.16 -2.68 -2.17
C THR A 77 1.53 -2.39 -3.62
N LEU A 78 1.93 -1.16 -3.94
CA LEU A 78 2.38 -0.77 -5.29
C LEU A 78 3.64 -1.53 -5.73
N GLY A 79 4.60 -1.72 -4.82
CA GLY A 79 5.79 -2.53 -5.09
C GLY A 79 5.45 -3.98 -5.44
N VAL A 80 4.50 -4.59 -4.73
CA VAL A 80 4.06 -5.97 -5.02
C VAL A 80 3.26 -6.04 -6.33
N ILE A 81 2.47 -5.01 -6.65
CA ILE A 81 1.78 -4.93 -7.96
C ILE A 81 2.81 -4.90 -9.09
N TYR A 82 3.82 -4.06 -8.96
CA TYR A 82 4.91 -3.97 -9.92
C TYR A 82 5.67 -5.31 -10.05
N ASP A 83 6.08 -5.91 -8.94
CA ASP A 83 6.79 -7.20 -8.93
C ASP A 83 6.01 -8.33 -9.61
N LYS A 84 4.68 -8.35 -9.44
CA LYS A 84 3.82 -9.39 -10.01
C LYS A 84 3.36 -9.15 -11.44
N LYS A 85 3.14 -7.89 -11.83
CA LYS A 85 2.53 -7.54 -13.12
C LYS A 85 3.42 -6.75 -14.06
N GLY A 86 4.55 -6.22 -13.58
CA GLY A 86 5.38 -5.26 -14.30
C GLY A 86 4.74 -3.87 -14.45
N VAL A 87 3.56 -3.64 -13.86
CA VAL A 87 2.84 -2.36 -13.97
C VAL A 87 3.22 -1.45 -12.82
N TYR A 88 3.80 -0.29 -13.14
CA TYR A 88 4.21 0.71 -12.14
C TYR A 88 3.41 2.01 -12.20
N LYS A 89 2.56 2.23 -13.21
CA LYS A 89 1.63 3.37 -13.28
C LYS A 89 0.22 2.91 -12.98
N VAL A 90 -0.04 2.67 -11.71
CA VAL A 90 -1.34 2.20 -11.21
C VAL A 90 -2.21 3.42 -10.90
N SER A 91 -3.48 3.40 -11.29
CA SER A 91 -4.45 4.42 -10.89
C SER A 91 -4.96 4.19 -9.46
N PHE A 92 -5.49 5.23 -8.82
CA PHE A 92 -6.04 5.10 -7.46
C PHE A 92 -7.18 4.07 -7.37
N SER A 93 -8.00 3.96 -8.42
CA SER A 93 -9.11 2.99 -8.50
C SER A 93 -8.58 1.55 -8.56
N GLU A 94 -7.62 1.26 -9.45
CA GLU A 94 -7.01 -0.07 -9.55
C GLU A 94 -6.30 -0.47 -8.26
N PHE A 95 -5.58 0.48 -7.66
CA PHE A 95 -4.97 0.33 -6.36
C PHE A 95 -6.00 -0.05 -5.30
N MET A 96 -7.10 0.71 -5.19
CA MET A 96 -8.16 0.46 -4.21
C MET A 96 -8.86 -0.88 -4.44
N THR A 97 -9.02 -1.33 -5.68
CA THR A 97 -9.54 -2.68 -5.99
C THR A 97 -8.64 -3.76 -5.40
N ILE A 98 -7.33 -3.66 -5.60
CA ILE A 98 -6.34 -4.63 -5.09
C ILE A 98 -6.31 -4.62 -3.57
N VAL A 99 -6.30 -3.43 -2.98
CA VAL A 99 -6.36 -3.28 -1.53
C VAL A 99 -7.68 -3.86 -0.99
N GLY A 100 -8.81 -3.59 -1.65
CA GLY A 100 -10.12 -4.13 -1.30
C GLY A 100 -10.14 -5.65 -1.22
N VAL A 101 -9.63 -6.31 -2.26
CA VAL A 101 -9.45 -7.77 -2.27
C VAL A 101 -8.52 -8.22 -1.14
N SER A 102 -7.42 -7.52 -0.89
CA SER A 102 -6.46 -7.83 0.20
C SER A 102 -7.07 -7.74 1.60
N VAL A 103 -8.09 -6.88 1.77
CA VAL A 103 -8.79 -6.70 3.05
C VAL A 103 -10.09 -7.49 3.15
N GLY A 104 -10.38 -8.36 2.19
CA GLY A 104 -11.60 -9.17 2.18
C GLY A 104 -12.87 -8.32 2.02
N VAL A 105 -12.81 -7.28 1.19
CA VAL A 105 -14.00 -6.63 0.64
C VAL A 105 -14.26 -7.27 -0.72
N GLU A 106 -15.48 -7.71 -0.93
CA GLU A 106 -15.92 -8.19 -2.23
C GLU A 106 -16.03 -6.99 -3.17
N VAL A 107 -15.04 -6.88 -4.07
CA VAL A 107 -15.01 -5.82 -5.09
C VAL A 107 -15.66 -6.42 -6.34
N GLY A 108 -16.90 -5.99 -6.62
CA GLY A 108 -17.56 -6.31 -7.89
C GLY A 108 -16.89 -5.61 -9.08
N ALA A 109 -17.46 -5.77 -10.29
CA ALA A 109 -16.90 -5.18 -11.51
C ALA A 109 -16.75 -3.65 -11.47
N ASN A 110 -17.55 -2.95 -10.64
CA ASN A 110 -17.52 -1.50 -10.51
C ASN A 110 -17.08 -1.06 -9.10
N LEU A 111 -16.01 -0.25 -9.05
CA LEU A 111 -15.56 0.39 -7.81
C LEU A 111 -16.42 1.63 -7.51
N THR A 112 -17.41 1.49 -6.63
CA THR A 112 -18.28 2.61 -6.22
C THR A 112 -17.70 3.38 -5.03
N LYS A 113 -18.18 4.63 -4.81
CA LYS A 113 -17.81 5.42 -3.61
C LYS A 113 -18.05 4.64 -2.31
N ALA A 114 -19.19 3.95 -2.19
CA ALA A 114 -19.51 3.16 -1.00
C ALA A 114 -18.53 2.00 -0.78
N VAL A 115 -18.11 1.31 -1.85
CA VAL A 115 -17.09 0.25 -1.79
C VAL A 115 -15.75 0.84 -1.36
N MET A 116 -15.31 1.95 -1.96
CA MET A 116 -14.08 2.64 -1.55
C MET A 116 -14.11 3.07 -0.08
N SER A 117 -15.22 3.62 0.40
CA SER A 117 -15.39 4.00 1.80
C SER A 117 -15.35 2.79 2.73
N SER A 118 -15.94 1.65 2.34
CA SER A 118 -15.86 0.39 3.09
C SER A 118 -14.41 -0.13 3.19
N ILE A 119 -13.68 -0.10 2.07
CA ILE A 119 -12.26 -0.47 2.01
C ILE A 119 -11.44 0.44 2.92
N ALA A 120 -11.59 1.76 2.77
CA ALA A 120 -10.86 2.75 3.55
C ALA A 120 -11.16 2.61 5.06
N ASN A 121 -12.42 2.41 5.43
CA ASN A 121 -12.83 2.15 6.81
C ASN A 121 -12.23 0.84 7.36
N LYS A 122 -12.20 -0.25 6.58
CA LYS A 122 -11.57 -1.50 7.02
C LYS A 122 -10.07 -1.35 7.24
N ILE A 123 -9.37 -0.63 6.35
CA ILE A 123 -7.94 -0.32 6.51
C ILE A 123 -7.74 0.50 7.78
N LEU A 124 -8.54 1.54 7.97
CA LEU A 124 -8.47 2.42 9.12
C LEU A 124 -8.70 1.68 10.44
N ILE A 125 -9.73 0.83 10.49
CA ILE A 125 -10.02 -0.03 11.64
C ILE A 125 -8.85 -0.97 11.93
N ARG A 126 -8.23 -1.58 10.90
CA ARG A 126 -7.06 -2.46 11.09
C ARG A 126 -5.86 -1.69 11.66
N LEU A 127 -5.59 -0.49 11.15
CA LEU A 127 -4.52 0.38 11.64
C LEU A 127 -4.76 0.81 13.10
N PHE A 128 -6.00 1.16 13.47
CA PHE A 128 -6.32 1.52 14.84
C PHE A 128 -6.43 0.31 15.78
N ALA A 129 -6.87 -0.85 15.30
CA ALA A 129 -6.91 -2.09 16.07
C ALA A 129 -5.51 -2.67 16.34
N SER A 130 -4.50 -2.29 15.54
CA SER A 130 -3.10 -2.57 15.85
C SER A 130 -2.50 -1.62 16.89
N SER A 131 -3.23 -0.59 17.33
CA SER A 131 -2.81 0.27 18.45
C SER A 131 -2.95 -0.52 19.77
N PRO A 132 -1.98 -0.44 20.72
CA PRO A 132 -1.85 -1.34 21.87
C PRO A 132 -3.03 -1.36 22.87
N GLY A 133 -4.10 -0.61 22.64
CA GLY A 133 -5.29 -0.58 23.49
C GLY A 133 -6.44 -1.53 23.10
N LYS A 134 -6.52 -2.04 21.87
CA LYS A 134 -7.65 -2.89 21.43
C LYS A 134 -7.26 -3.89 20.34
N ALA A 135 -6.64 -5.01 20.73
CA ALA A 135 -6.33 -6.12 19.86
C ALA A 135 -7.60 -6.68 19.19
N VAL A 136 -7.74 -6.50 17.86
CA VAL A 136 -8.67 -7.30 17.05
C VAL A 136 -7.85 -8.38 16.34
N PRO A 137 -8.12 -9.67 16.56
CA PRO A 137 -7.36 -10.77 16.00
C PRO A 137 -7.77 -10.99 14.53
N PHE A 138 -7.23 -10.19 13.62
CA PHE A 138 -7.23 -10.58 12.21
C PHE A 138 -5.98 -11.41 11.94
N VAL A 139 -6.13 -12.72 12.13
CA VAL A 139 -5.32 -13.82 11.60
C VAL A 139 -3.80 -13.52 11.52
N GLY A 140 -3.10 -13.72 12.64
CA GLY A 140 -1.70 -14.19 12.63
C GLY A 140 -0.56 -13.18 12.75
N ALA A 141 -0.78 -11.92 13.16
CA ALA A 141 0.31 -10.95 13.34
C ALA A 141 0.61 -10.65 14.83
N PHE A 142 1.88 -10.83 15.21
CA PHE A 142 2.49 -10.66 16.55
C PHE A 142 2.41 -9.20 17.08
N ILE A 143 2.37 -9.06 18.42
CA ILE A 143 2.19 -7.82 19.20
C ILE A 143 3.53 -7.25 19.71
N GLY A 144 3.69 -5.93 19.60
CA GLY A 144 4.57 -5.05 20.41
C GLY A 144 5.80 -4.44 19.71
N GLY A 145 5.81 -3.12 19.43
CA GLY A 145 6.95 -2.31 18.88
C GLY A 145 7.42 -2.68 17.46
N SER A 146 7.61 -3.97 17.26
CA SER A 146 7.53 -4.77 16.04
C SER A 146 6.18 -4.75 15.32
N ILE A 147 5.16 -4.04 15.83
CA ILE A 147 3.80 -4.03 15.26
C ILE A 147 3.80 -3.40 13.87
N ASN A 148 4.37 -2.21 13.67
CA ASN A 148 4.36 -1.56 12.36
C ASN A 148 5.23 -2.35 11.36
N TYR A 149 6.40 -2.82 11.80
CA TYR A 149 7.28 -3.65 10.97
C TYR A 149 6.58 -4.95 10.53
N GLY A 150 6.03 -5.68 11.51
CA GLY A 150 5.31 -6.94 11.29
C GLY A 150 4.03 -6.75 10.48
N PHE A 151 3.30 -5.66 10.71
CA PHE A 151 2.09 -5.30 9.98
C PHE A 151 2.38 -5.03 8.50
N ILE A 152 3.41 -4.22 8.19
CA ILE A 152 3.80 -3.94 6.81
C ILE A 152 4.32 -5.20 6.10
N LYS A 153 5.09 -6.06 6.80
CA LYS A 153 5.48 -7.37 6.25
C LYS A 153 4.28 -8.29 6.01
N ALA A 154 3.33 -8.33 6.93
CA ALA A 154 2.11 -9.13 6.80
C ALA A 154 1.26 -8.67 5.61
N ILE A 155 1.14 -7.36 5.38
CA ILE A 155 0.51 -6.81 4.18
C ILE A 155 1.26 -7.24 2.93
N GLY A 156 2.58 -7.07 2.90
CA GLY A 156 3.39 -7.50 1.76
C GLY A 156 3.16 -8.98 1.44
N ALA A 157 3.16 -9.84 2.44
CA ALA A 157 2.86 -11.26 2.30
C ALA A 157 1.42 -11.53 1.81
N ALA A 158 0.43 -10.80 2.33
CA ALA A 158 -0.96 -10.94 1.90
C ALA A 158 -1.16 -10.53 0.44
N VAL A 159 -0.60 -9.38 0.03
CA VAL A 159 -0.67 -8.91 -1.37
C VAL A 159 0.11 -9.86 -2.29
N LYS A 160 1.24 -10.41 -1.83
CA LYS A 160 1.98 -11.48 -2.53
C LYS A 160 1.19 -12.77 -2.69
N LYS A 161 0.11 -12.99 -1.93
CA LYS A 161 -0.79 -14.16 -2.08
C LYS A 161 -2.02 -13.91 -2.94
N ILE A 162 -2.33 -12.66 -3.29
CA ILE A 162 -3.46 -12.34 -4.17
C ILE A 162 -3.16 -12.88 -5.57
N ASP A 163 -4.07 -13.70 -6.11
CA ASP A 163 -4.08 -13.99 -7.52
C ASP A 163 -4.51 -12.73 -8.28
N MET A 164 -3.55 -12.09 -8.93
CA MET A 164 -3.78 -10.84 -9.63
C MET A 164 -4.21 -11.07 -11.09
N SER A 165 -4.25 -12.31 -11.57
CA SER A 165 -4.61 -12.62 -12.96
C SER A 165 -6.04 -12.18 -13.33
N SER A 166 -6.94 -12.15 -12.35
CA SER A 166 -8.35 -11.75 -12.51
C SER A 166 -8.59 -10.24 -12.46
N ILE A 167 -7.58 -9.44 -12.10
CA ILE A 167 -7.70 -7.98 -11.97
C ILE A 167 -7.26 -7.33 -13.28
N VAL A 168 -8.21 -6.80 -14.05
CA VAL A 168 -7.92 -6.09 -15.31
C VAL A 168 -7.46 -4.67 -14.98
N PHE A 169 -6.28 -4.29 -15.49
CA PHE A 169 -5.78 -2.92 -15.46
C PHE A 169 -6.09 -2.26 -16.80
N ASP A 170 -6.47 -0.98 -16.79
CA ASP A 170 -6.71 -0.24 -18.03
C ASP A 170 -5.35 0.12 -18.66
N GLN A 171 -5.00 -0.57 -19.76
CA GLN A 171 -3.68 -0.45 -20.41
C GLN A 171 -3.50 0.82 -21.26
N ASN A 172 -4.43 1.79 -21.20
CA ASN A 172 -4.32 3.04 -21.96
C ASN A 172 -3.39 4.11 -21.34
N SER A 173 -2.60 3.76 -20.34
CA SER A 173 -1.46 4.61 -19.92
C SER A 173 -0.28 4.37 -20.86
N PRO A 174 0.34 5.40 -21.47
CA PRO A 174 1.38 5.23 -22.47
C PRO A 174 2.52 4.37 -21.92
N GLN A 175 2.59 3.13 -22.42
CA GLN A 175 3.76 2.27 -22.33
C GLN A 175 4.83 2.93 -23.19
N ASN A 176 5.78 3.61 -22.57
CA ASN A 176 7.05 3.85 -23.23
C ASN A 176 7.86 2.56 -23.11
N ASP A 177 7.57 1.64 -24.03
CA ASP A 177 8.43 0.51 -24.34
C ASP A 177 9.68 1.06 -25.02
N SER A 178 10.78 1.08 -24.29
CA SER A 178 12.10 1.09 -24.92
C SER A 178 13.07 0.26 -24.07
N ASN A 179 13.24 -0.98 -24.53
CA ASN A 179 14.39 -1.87 -24.32
C ASN A 179 14.84 -2.13 -22.88
N ASP A 180 14.48 -3.31 -22.37
CA ASP A 180 15.47 -4.22 -21.76
C ASP A 180 14.91 -5.63 -21.65
N GLN A 181 14.87 -6.32 -22.79
CA GLN A 181 14.98 -7.78 -22.81
C GLN A 181 16.47 -8.12 -22.79
N GLN A 182 17.02 -8.39 -21.61
CA GLN A 182 18.24 -9.18 -21.48
C GLN A 182 17.93 -10.45 -20.69
N PRO A 183 18.27 -11.64 -21.22
CA PRO A 183 17.88 -12.91 -20.63
C PRO A 183 18.55 -13.11 -19.26
N ARG A 184 17.75 -13.56 -18.29
CA ARG A 184 18.23 -14.01 -16.99
C ARG A 184 18.94 -15.35 -17.17
N ASP A 185 20.25 -15.31 -17.36
CA ASP A 185 21.09 -16.49 -17.25
C ASP A 185 21.21 -16.89 -15.77
N LEU A 186 20.80 -18.13 -15.51
CA LEU A 186 20.99 -18.87 -14.27
C LEU A 186 22.49 -19.08 -13.99
N LYS A 187 22.97 -18.65 -12.83
CA LYS A 187 24.04 -19.30 -12.07
C LYS A 187 23.79 -19.17 -10.57
#